data_AF-A0A0D6EWZ3-F1
#
_entry.id   AF-A0A0D6EWZ3-F1
#
_cell.length_a   1.000
_cell.length_b   1.000
_cell.length_c   1.000
_cell.angle_alpha   90.00
_cell.angle_beta   90.00
_cell.angle_gamma   90.00
#
_symmetry.space_group_name_H-M   'P 1'
#
loop_
_entity.id
_entity.type
_entity.pdbx_description
1 polymer ?
#
loop_
_entity_poly.entity_id
_entity_poly.type
_entity_poly.pdbx_seq_one_letter_code
_entity_poly.pdbx_strand_id
1 'polypeptide(L)'
;MQFKLIFIILNLFSMLAFAEETNLFQENYLTQSTTKFHSLQKKPDTKIYAGMNKEKDKIRMLEDGYDLMGTSAFQGPFTEPNQALKHAQSIEADVVLVYDRKINEMTRPERLRQLHAEMKKNSTGEKNSVIEVSEADLQDKNSKFDFYATYWAKLPQPILGLHVIKLIKTNSETKEKKEEVGLKVVAVIKDSPAFKSGIQKGDVILVLNDVNTESPEEFSKSVFKQQGSKVKIKYLRDDEEKVVFTELNRR
;
A
#
# COMPACT_ATOMS: atom_id res chain seq x y z
N MET A 1 -73.62 -29.78 -0.19
CA MET A 1 -72.24 -29.84 0.34
C MET A 1 -71.26 -29.76 -0.84
N GLN A 2 -70.59 -28.64 -1.03
CA GLN A 2 -69.54 -28.44 -2.03
C GLN A 2 -68.31 -27.94 -1.26
N PHE A 3 -67.34 -28.83 -1.00
CA PHE A 3 -66.09 -28.48 -0.34
C PHE A 3 -65.13 -27.90 -1.39
N LYS A 4 -64.80 -26.60 -1.26
CA LYS A 4 -63.71 -25.97 -2.01
C LYS A 4 -62.38 -26.41 -1.39
N LEU A 5 -61.58 -27.12 -2.17
CA LEU A 5 -60.20 -27.47 -1.84
C LEU A 5 -59.32 -26.24 -2.15
N ILE A 6 -58.85 -25.55 -1.11
CA ILE A 6 -57.88 -24.45 -1.24
C ILE A 6 -56.47 -25.06 -1.19
N PHE A 7 -55.79 -25.06 -2.34
CA PHE A 7 -54.37 -25.38 -2.42
C PHE A 7 -53.56 -24.15 -1.99
N ILE A 8 -52.93 -24.22 -0.81
CA ILE A 8 -51.96 -23.22 -0.34
C ILE A 8 -50.59 -23.63 -0.90
N ILE A 9 -50.13 -22.92 -1.94
CA ILE A 9 -48.77 -23.06 -2.47
C ILE A 9 -47.84 -22.26 -1.53
N LEU A 10 -47.17 -22.97 -0.63
CA LEU A 10 -46.15 -22.39 0.25
C LEU A 10 -44.85 -22.20 -0.55
N ASN A 11 -44.63 -20.99 -1.06
CA ASN A 11 -43.35 -20.59 -1.66
C ASN A 11 -42.30 -20.44 -0.55
N LEU A 12 -41.47 -21.49 -0.34
CA LEU A 12 -40.24 -21.36 0.44
C LEU A 12 -39.21 -20.60 -0.42
N PHE A 13 -39.12 -19.29 -0.20
CA PHE A 13 -37.99 -18.50 -0.67
C PHE A 13 -36.81 -18.76 0.28
N SER A 14 -35.94 -19.71 -0.06
CA SER A 14 -34.70 -19.91 0.68
C SER A 14 -33.80 -18.70 0.43
N MET A 15 -33.70 -17.79 1.41
CA MET A 15 -32.60 -16.83 1.44
C MET A 15 -31.29 -17.61 1.65
N LEU A 16 -30.54 -17.82 0.57
CA LEU A 16 -29.12 -18.10 0.66
C LEU A 16 -28.46 -16.84 1.24
N ALA A 17 -28.32 -16.80 2.56
CA ALA A 17 -27.41 -15.90 3.22
C ALA A 17 -25.99 -16.36 2.85
N PHE A 18 -25.45 -15.80 1.75
CA PHE A 18 -24.01 -15.85 1.54
C PHE A 18 -23.39 -15.06 2.68
N ALA A 19 -22.75 -15.74 3.63
CA ALA A 19 -21.83 -15.07 4.53
C ALA A 19 -20.80 -14.38 3.64
N GLU A 20 -20.81 -13.06 3.61
CA GLU A 20 -19.83 -12.28 2.85
C GLU A 20 -18.46 -12.64 3.45
N GLU A 21 -17.64 -13.34 2.66
CA GLU A 21 -16.33 -13.80 3.10
C GLU A 21 -15.54 -12.61 3.62
N THR A 22 -15.07 -12.71 4.86
CA THR A 22 -14.39 -11.64 5.56
C THR A 22 -13.19 -11.15 4.75
N ASN A 23 -13.17 -9.86 4.41
CA ASN A 23 -12.07 -9.26 3.66
C ASN A 23 -10.88 -8.98 4.58
N LEU A 24 -9.88 -9.86 4.55
CA LEU A 24 -8.70 -9.76 5.42
C LEU A 24 -7.86 -8.50 5.16
N PHE A 25 -7.85 -7.98 3.93
CA PHE A 25 -7.17 -6.72 3.63
C PHE A 25 -7.85 -5.54 4.32
N GLN A 26 -9.17 -5.53 4.35
CA GLN A 26 -9.95 -4.49 5.04
C GLN A 26 -9.78 -4.55 6.56
N GLU A 27 -9.84 -5.74 7.15
CA GLU A 27 -9.70 -5.91 8.61
C GLU A 27 -8.32 -5.47 9.13
N ASN A 28 -7.29 -5.68 8.32
CA ASN A 28 -5.91 -5.35 8.66
C ASN A 28 -5.46 -3.99 8.10
N TYR A 29 -6.39 -3.13 7.67
CA TYR A 29 -6.08 -1.83 7.11
C TYR A 29 -5.72 -0.81 8.21
N LEU A 30 -4.59 -0.14 8.03
CA LEU A 30 -4.11 0.96 8.85
C LEU A 30 -3.98 2.22 7.99
N THR A 31 -4.68 3.30 8.39
CA THR A 31 -4.58 4.61 7.74
C THR A 31 -3.24 5.27 8.04
N GLN A 32 -2.64 5.93 7.03
CA GLN A 32 -1.40 6.69 7.21
C GLN A 32 -1.66 8.07 7.85
N SER A 33 -2.76 8.73 7.46
CA SER A 33 -3.12 10.07 7.97
C SER A 33 -4.34 10.01 8.88
N THR A 34 -4.40 10.94 9.83
CA THR A 34 -5.61 11.20 10.64
C THR A 34 -6.67 11.97 9.85
N THR A 35 -6.27 12.65 8.78
CA THR A 35 -7.18 13.27 7.82
C THR A 35 -7.58 12.25 6.76
N LYS A 36 -8.89 11.99 6.62
CA LYS A 36 -9.41 11.20 5.52
C LYS A 36 -9.23 11.98 4.22
N PHE A 37 -8.26 11.59 3.41
CA PHE A 37 -8.18 12.01 2.02
C PHE A 37 -8.43 10.78 1.14
N HIS A 38 -9.13 10.99 0.04
CA HIS A 38 -9.55 9.97 -0.94
C HIS A 38 -9.22 10.47 -2.35
N SER A 39 -9.45 9.63 -3.37
CA SER A 39 -9.40 10.06 -4.76
C SER A 39 -10.17 11.37 -4.98
N LEU A 40 -9.74 12.18 -5.95
CA LEU A 40 -10.54 13.32 -6.40
C LEU A 40 -11.88 12.89 -7.01
N GLN A 41 -11.99 11.64 -7.44
CA GLN A 41 -13.20 11.06 -7.99
C GLN A 41 -13.96 10.31 -6.90
N LYS A 42 -15.27 10.56 -6.79
CA LYS A 42 -16.15 9.83 -5.86
C LYS A 42 -16.29 8.34 -6.19
N LYS A 43 -15.94 7.94 -7.42
CA LYS A 43 -15.92 6.56 -7.91
C LYS A 43 -14.76 6.39 -8.88
N PRO A 44 -13.52 6.24 -8.37
CA PRO A 44 -12.36 6.08 -9.25
C PRO A 44 -12.42 4.73 -9.98
N ASP A 45 -11.81 4.67 -11.17
CA ASP A 45 -11.46 3.41 -11.84
C ASP A 45 -10.25 2.79 -11.13
N THR A 46 -10.50 2.19 -9.96
CA THR A 46 -9.45 1.66 -9.08
C THR A 46 -8.69 0.52 -9.76
N LYS A 47 -7.35 0.64 -9.80
CA LYS A 47 -6.47 -0.35 -10.41
C LYS A 47 -5.71 -1.15 -9.36
N ILE A 48 -5.51 -2.43 -9.62
CA ILE A 48 -4.65 -3.32 -8.82
C ILE A 48 -3.38 -3.66 -9.60
N TYR A 49 -2.25 -3.62 -8.91
CA TYR A 49 -0.96 -4.04 -9.44
C TYR A 49 -0.25 -4.97 -8.45
N ALA A 50 0.49 -5.94 -8.98
CA ALA A 50 1.44 -6.70 -8.19
C ALA A 50 2.70 -5.85 -7.95
N GLY A 51 3.07 -5.67 -6.68
CA GLY A 51 4.27 -4.94 -6.29
C GLY A 51 5.51 -5.83 -6.31
N MET A 52 6.68 -5.23 -6.53
CA MET A 52 7.96 -5.95 -6.61
C MET A 52 8.90 -5.57 -5.48
N ASN A 53 9.02 -4.28 -5.16
CA ASN A 53 9.88 -3.77 -4.12
C ASN A 53 9.20 -2.61 -3.41
N LYS A 54 8.73 -2.87 -2.19
CA LYS A 54 7.92 -1.95 -1.38
C LYS A 54 8.49 -0.52 -1.34
N GLU A 55 9.80 -0.37 -1.14
CA GLU A 55 10.44 0.94 -1.02
C GLU A 55 10.48 1.68 -2.36
N LYS A 56 10.93 0.99 -3.43
CA LYS A 56 11.01 1.58 -4.78
C LYS A 56 9.63 1.92 -5.33
N ASP A 57 8.66 1.04 -5.15
CA ASP A 57 7.29 1.22 -5.62
C ASP A 57 6.61 2.38 -4.87
N LYS A 58 6.83 2.48 -3.54
CA LYS A 58 6.38 3.63 -2.75
C LYS A 58 6.92 4.96 -3.30
N ILE A 59 8.24 5.05 -3.54
CA ILE A 59 8.85 6.26 -4.11
C ILE A 59 8.27 6.57 -5.48
N ARG A 60 8.14 5.56 -6.34
CA ARG A 60 7.56 5.72 -7.68
C ARG A 60 6.13 6.27 -7.62
N MET A 61 5.29 5.75 -6.73
CA MET A 61 3.91 6.24 -6.56
C MET A 61 3.89 7.72 -6.16
N LEU A 62 4.76 8.13 -5.23
CA LEU A 62 4.92 9.54 -4.84
C LEU A 62 5.38 10.40 -6.03
N GLU A 63 6.41 9.96 -6.78
CA GLU A 63 6.90 10.68 -7.98
C GLU A 63 5.83 10.76 -9.08
N ASP A 64 4.99 9.74 -9.22
CA ASP A 64 3.86 9.72 -10.14
C ASP A 64 2.68 10.56 -9.61
N GLY A 65 2.79 11.25 -8.47
CA GLY A 65 1.79 12.16 -7.93
C GLY A 65 0.63 11.49 -7.22
N TYR A 66 0.86 10.30 -6.67
CA TYR A 66 -0.04 9.66 -5.73
C TYR A 66 0.41 9.93 -4.29
N ASP A 67 -0.52 9.84 -3.34
CA ASP A 67 -0.21 9.88 -1.92
C ASP A 67 -0.77 8.65 -1.20
N LEU A 68 -0.06 8.20 -0.16
CA LEU A 68 -0.32 6.94 0.52
C LEU A 68 -1.45 7.12 1.53
N MET A 69 -2.57 6.46 1.27
CA MET A 69 -3.76 6.51 2.13
C MET A 69 -3.59 5.62 3.36
N GLY A 70 -2.99 4.44 3.15
CA GLY A 70 -2.79 3.46 4.20
C GLY A 70 -2.27 2.14 3.66
N THR A 71 -2.19 1.16 4.55
CA THR A 71 -1.58 -0.14 4.26
C THR A 71 -2.34 -1.27 4.94
N SER A 72 -2.35 -2.45 4.34
CA SER A 72 -2.77 -3.68 5.01
C SER A 72 -1.58 -4.61 5.16
N ALA A 73 -1.46 -5.31 6.28
CA ALA A 73 -0.39 -6.29 6.50
C ALA A 73 -0.89 -7.44 7.37
N PHE A 74 -0.73 -8.68 6.90
CA PHE A 74 -1.12 -9.87 7.66
C PHE A 74 -0.41 -11.13 7.14
N GLN A 75 -0.38 -12.17 7.97
CA GLN A 75 0.06 -13.50 7.58
C GLN A 75 -1.10 -14.48 7.64
N GLY A 76 -1.21 -15.39 6.68
CA GLY A 76 -2.35 -16.29 6.61
C GLY A 76 -2.26 -17.32 5.49
N PRO A 77 -3.31 -18.13 5.29
CA PRO A 77 -3.45 -18.93 4.07
C PRO A 77 -3.46 -18.01 2.84
N PHE A 78 -3.39 -18.60 1.65
CA PHE A 78 -3.55 -17.83 0.42
C PHE A 78 -4.86 -17.02 0.44
N THR A 79 -4.75 -15.72 0.17
CA THR A 79 -5.87 -14.78 0.10
C THR A 79 -5.88 -14.16 -1.29
N GLU A 80 -7.03 -14.21 -1.94
CA GLU A 80 -7.20 -13.67 -3.30
C GLU A 80 -6.88 -12.16 -3.36
N PRO A 81 -5.98 -11.71 -4.26
CA PRO A 81 -5.66 -10.29 -4.41
C PRO A 81 -6.87 -9.39 -4.72
N ASN A 82 -7.93 -9.96 -5.30
CA ASN A 82 -9.17 -9.25 -5.56
C ASN A 82 -9.86 -8.72 -4.29
N GLN A 83 -9.60 -9.31 -3.12
CA GLN A 83 -10.06 -8.76 -1.85
C GLN A 83 -9.45 -7.38 -1.58
N ALA A 84 -8.16 -7.19 -1.90
CA ALA A 84 -7.49 -5.89 -1.79
C ALA A 84 -8.11 -4.87 -2.75
N LEU A 85 -8.47 -5.29 -3.97
CA LEU A 85 -9.15 -4.42 -4.95
C LEU A 85 -10.53 -3.95 -4.43
N LYS A 86 -11.35 -4.88 -3.91
CA LYS A 86 -12.65 -4.53 -3.31
C LYS A 86 -12.49 -3.54 -2.15
N HIS A 87 -11.47 -3.75 -1.30
CA HIS A 87 -11.20 -2.82 -0.22
C HIS A 87 -10.75 -1.45 -0.74
N ALA A 88 -9.84 -1.42 -1.72
CA ALA A 88 -9.37 -0.19 -2.35
C ALA A 88 -10.54 0.63 -2.94
N GLN A 89 -11.49 -0.03 -3.60
CA GLN A 89 -12.72 0.61 -4.09
C GLN A 89 -13.59 1.16 -2.94
N SER A 90 -13.73 0.41 -1.85
CA SER A 90 -14.54 0.82 -0.68
C SER A 90 -14.01 2.08 0.01
N ILE A 91 -12.71 2.34 -0.08
CA ILE A 91 -12.05 3.52 0.48
C ILE A 91 -11.77 4.59 -0.58
N GLU A 92 -12.30 4.42 -1.80
CA GLU A 92 -12.12 5.36 -2.92
C GLU A 92 -10.64 5.61 -3.26
N ALA A 93 -9.82 4.56 -3.22
CA ALA A 93 -8.44 4.60 -3.70
C ALA A 93 -8.39 4.50 -5.24
N ASP A 94 -7.44 5.19 -5.87
CA ASP A 94 -7.20 5.08 -7.31
C ASP A 94 -6.35 3.85 -7.65
N VAL A 95 -5.44 3.46 -6.76
CA VAL A 95 -4.51 2.35 -6.98
C VAL A 95 -4.30 1.55 -5.69
N VAL A 96 -4.21 0.22 -5.82
CA VAL A 96 -3.69 -0.68 -4.80
C VAL A 96 -2.51 -1.50 -5.36
N LEU A 97 -1.40 -1.52 -4.62
CA LEU A 97 -0.25 -2.38 -4.88
C LEU A 97 -0.27 -3.52 -3.87
N VAL A 98 -0.30 -4.77 -4.35
CA VAL A 98 -0.32 -5.97 -3.50
C VAL A 98 1.01 -6.72 -3.61
N TYR A 99 1.54 -7.13 -2.47
CA TYR A 99 2.75 -7.91 -2.33
C TYR A 99 2.40 -9.14 -1.51
N ASP A 100 2.68 -10.32 -2.04
CA ASP A 100 2.58 -11.57 -1.31
C ASP A 100 3.91 -12.32 -1.38
N ARG A 101 4.23 -13.01 -0.29
CA ARG A 101 5.40 -13.86 -0.23
C ARG A 101 5.06 -15.10 0.56
N LYS A 102 5.26 -16.26 -0.04
CA LYS A 102 5.13 -17.54 0.67
C LYS A 102 6.20 -17.63 1.76
N ILE A 103 5.80 -17.92 3.00
CA ILE A 103 6.70 -17.96 4.18
C ILE A 103 7.04 -19.37 4.66
N ASN A 104 6.28 -20.37 4.24
CA ASN A 104 6.62 -21.78 4.43
C ASN A 104 6.46 -22.52 3.11
N GLU A 105 7.56 -23.09 2.63
CA GLU A 105 7.56 -23.91 1.43
C GLU A 105 7.59 -25.38 1.84
N MET A 106 6.47 -26.09 1.65
CA MET A 106 6.51 -27.53 1.53
C MET A 106 6.99 -27.86 0.12
N THR A 107 8.16 -28.45 -0.03
CA THR A 107 8.63 -28.91 -1.34
C THR A 107 7.82 -30.13 -1.79
N ARG A 108 7.71 -30.37 -3.11
CA ARG A 108 7.02 -31.55 -3.64
C ARG A 108 7.54 -32.87 -3.03
N PRO A 109 8.87 -33.10 -2.85
CA PRO A 109 9.38 -34.26 -2.14
C PRO A 109 8.94 -34.35 -0.67
N GLU A 110 8.90 -33.23 0.06
CA GLU A 110 8.43 -33.20 1.44
C GLU A 110 6.94 -33.50 1.54
N ARG A 111 6.13 -32.99 0.61
CA ARG A 111 4.69 -33.29 0.55
C ARG A 111 4.42 -34.77 0.28
N LEU A 112 5.16 -35.38 -0.66
CA LEU A 112 5.06 -36.82 -0.92
C LEU A 112 5.43 -37.66 0.31
N ARG A 113 6.49 -37.26 1.04
CA ARG A 113 6.87 -37.90 2.31
C ARG A 113 5.77 -37.77 3.38
N GLN A 114 5.11 -36.62 3.47
CA GLN A 114 4.01 -36.40 4.40
C GLN A 114 2.81 -37.29 4.06
N LEU A 115 2.41 -37.38 2.78
CA LEU A 115 1.35 -38.27 2.31
C LEU A 115 1.63 -39.73 2.67
N HIS A 116 2.88 -40.19 2.47
CA HIS A 116 3.30 -41.53 2.88
C HIS A 116 3.15 -41.75 4.41
N ALA A 117 3.51 -40.75 5.22
CA ALA A 117 3.42 -40.84 6.67
C ALA A 117 1.96 -40.86 7.17
N GLU A 118 1.09 -40.03 6.60
CA GLU A 118 -0.35 -39.99 6.90
C GLU A 118 -1.02 -41.34 6.56
N MET A 119 -0.71 -41.92 5.40
CA MET A 119 -1.23 -43.23 4.99
C MET A 119 -0.72 -44.37 5.87
N LYS A 120 0.55 -44.34 6.29
CA LYS A 120 1.11 -45.31 7.24
C LYS A 120 0.43 -45.24 8.62
N LYS A 121 0.02 -44.03 9.03
CA LYS A 121 -0.71 -43.83 10.29
C LYS A 121 -2.15 -44.36 10.21
N ASN A 122 -2.77 -44.28 9.02
CA ASN A 122 -4.15 -44.71 8.79
C ASN A 122 -4.29 -46.15 8.28
N SER A 123 -3.21 -46.77 7.79
CA SER A 123 -3.20 -48.13 7.26
C SER A 123 -2.48 -49.08 8.22
N THR A 124 -3.24 -49.81 9.02
CA THR A 124 -2.77 -51.03 9.68
C THR A 124 -2.63 -52.14 8.65
N GLY A 125 -1.49 -52.25 7.96
CA GLY A 125 -1.03 -53.56 7.46
C GLY A 125 -0.25 -53.65 6.16
N GLU A 126 -0.36 -52.74 5.19
CA GLU A 126 0.26 -52.95 3.87
C GLU A 126 1.59 -52.19 3.71
N LYS A 127 2.70 -52.93 3.66
CA LYS A 127 4.03 -52.40 3.34
C LYS A 127 4.19 -52.33 1.82
N ASN A 128 4.51 -51.14 1.31
CA ASN A 128 4.82 -50.79 -0.10
C ASN A 128 3.63 -50.53 -1.04
N SER A 129 2.61 -49.78 -0.62
CA SER A 129 1.61 -49.25 -1.55
C SER A 129 2.18 -48.13 -2.43
N VAL A 130 1.95 -48.21 -3.74
CA VAL A 130 2.18 -47.11 -4.68
C VAL A 130 0.99 -46.16 -4.58
N ILE A 131 1.24 -44.86 -4.40
CA ILE A 131 0.18 -43.86 -4.23
C ILE A 131 -0.06 -43.15 -5.56
N GLU A 132 -1.30 -43.17 -6.04
CA GLU A 132 -1.76 -42.27 -7.08
C GLU A 132 -1.94 -40.87 -6.48
N VAL A 133 -1.22 -39.88 -7.00
CA VAL A 133 -1.18 -38.51 -6.45
C VAL A 133 -1.78 -37.56 -7.48
N SER A 134 -2.79 -36.80 -7.09
CA SER A 134 -3.33 -35.71 -7.92
C SER A 134 -2.58 -34.39 -7.68
N GLU A 135 -2.71 -33.43 -8.59
CA GLU A 135 -2.14 -32.09 -8.41
C GLU A 135 -2.70 -31.38 -7.16
N ALA A 136 -3.96 -31.65 -6.80
CA ALA A 136 -4.58 -31.12 -5.59
C ALA A 136 -3.97 -31.69 -4.30
N ASP A 137 -3.48 -32.92 -4.31
CA ASP A 137 -2.80 -33.55 -3.15
C ASP A 137 -1.39 -32.96 -2.93
N LEU A 138 -0.79 -32.48 -4.01
CA LEU A 138 0.49 -31.78 -4.01
C LEU A 138 0.37 -30.31 -3.60
N GLN A 139 -0.84 -29.73 -3.63
CA GLN A 139 -1.08 -28.40 -3.08
C GLN A 139 -0.86 -28.42 -1.56
N ASP A 140 0.02 -27.54 -1.12
CA ASP A 140 0.34 -27.38 0.28
C ASP A 140 -0.78 -26.59 0.97
N LYS A 141 -1.72 -27.33 1.58
CA LYS A 141 -2.81 -26.76 2.40
C LYS A 141 -2.30 -25.96 3.60
N ASN A 142 -1.03 -26.13 3.98
CA ASN A 142 -0.39 -25.37 5.03
C ASN A 142 0.35 -24.15 4.49
N SER A 143 0.30 -23.84 3.18
CA SER A 143 0.95 -22.67 2.63
C SER A 143 0.44 -21.41 3.31
N LYS A 144 1.37 -20.75 3.97
CA LYS A 144 1.24 -19.47 4.63
C LYS A 144 1.96 -18.44 3.79
N PHE A 145 1.35 -17.29 3.71
CA PHE A 145 1.83 -16.14 2.98
C PHE A 145 1.91 -14.95 3.93
N ASP A 146 2.86 -14.08 3.65
CA ASP A 146 3.00 -12.74 4.20
C ASP A 146 2.45 -11.77 3.16
N PHE A 147 1.32 -11.15 3.47
CA PHE A 147 0.64 -10.20 2.61
C PHE A 147 0.91 -8.77 3.08
N TYR A 148 1.13 -7.90 2.09
CA TYR A 148 1.22 -6.47 2.29
C TYR A 148 0.52 -5.76 1.14
N ALA A 149 -0.26 -4.72 1.42
CA ALA A 149 -0.87 -3.88 0.40
C ALA A 149 -0.69 -2.41 0.74
N THR A 150 -0.50 -1.57 -0.28
CA THR A 150 -0.51 -0.11 -0.14
C THR A 150 -1.58 0.51 -1.02
N TYR A 151 -2.33 1.47 -0.48
CA TYR A 151 -3.50 2.08 -1.11
C TYR A 151 -3.25 3.55 -1.37
N TRP A 152 -3.58 4.02 -2.56
CA TRP A 152 -3.09 5.30 -3.07
C TRP A 152 -4.20 6.13 -3.69
N ALA A 153 -4.22 7.42 -3.35
CA ALA A 153 -5.06 8.42 -4.02
C ALA A 153 -4.21 9.25 -4.96
N LYS A 154 -4.73 9.53 -6.15
CA LYS A 154 -4.13 10.45 -7.11
C LYS A 154 -4.37 11.88 -6.66
N LEU A 155 -3.28 12.63 -6.48
CA LEU A 155 -3.37 14.03 -6.12
C LEU A 155 -3.65 14.91 -7.36
N PRO A 156 -4.29 16.08 -7.17
CA PRO A 156 -4.32 17.10 -8.21
C PRO A 156 -2.90 17.61 -8.45
N GLN A 157 -2.71 18.41 -9.51
CA GLN A 157 -1.41 19.02 -9.75
C GLN A 157 -0.93 19.75 -8.48
N PRO A 158 0.30 19.46 -8.01
CA PRO A 158 0.80 20.02 -6.78
C PRO A 158 1.21 21.49 -6.98
N ILE A 159 1.17 22.28 -5.90
CA ILE A 159 1.63 23.67 -5.90
C ILE A 159 3.15 23.75 -6.17
N LEU A 160 3.93 22.88 -5.53
CA LEU A 160 5.38 22.77 -5.72
C LEU A 160 5.80 21.36 -6.18
N GLY A 161 5.29 20.31 -5.53
CA GLY A 161 5.55 18.92 -5.91
C GLY A 161 6.75 18.26 -5.22
N LEU A 162 6.97 18.57 -3.94
CA LEU A 162 8.00 17.92 -3.11
C LEU A 162 7.36 17.12 -1.97
N HIS A 163 7.82 15.89 -1.79
CA HIS A 163 7.64 15.16 -0.55
C HIS A 163 8.92 15.31 0.27
N VAL A 164 8.80 15.84 1.49
CA VAL A 164 9.93 16.12 2.37
C VAL A 164 9.72 15.52 3.76
N ILE A 165 10.81 15.14 4.42
CA ILE A 165 10.82 14.65 5.79
C ILE A 165 11.83 15.41 6.64
N LYS A 166 11.58 15.51 7.94
CA LYS A 166 12.57 15.94 8.91
C LYS A 166 13.45 14.76 9.30
N LEU A 167 14.76 14.89 9.14
CA LEU A 167 15.70 13.86 9.60
C LEU A 167 16.07 14.09 11.06
N ILE A 168 16.01 13.01 11.85
CA ILE A 168 16.37 12.99 13.27
C ILE A 168 17.49 11.97 13.43
N LYS A 169 18.69 12.43 13.77
CA LYS A 169 19.82 11.57 14.13
C LYS A 169 19.70 11.19 15.60
N THR A 170 19.86 9.91 15.90
CA THR A 170 19.99 9.43 17.29
C THR A 170 21.43 9.02 17.53
N ASN A 171 22.07 9.61 18.54
CA ASN A 171 23.39 9.17 18.98
C ASN A 171 23.27 7.78 19.62
N SER A 172 24.03 6.80 19.12
CA SER A 172 23.96 5.41 19.59
C SER A 172 24.41 5.22 21.03
N GLU A 173 25.30 6.07 21.53
CA GLU A 173 25.88 5.98 22.88
C GLU A 173 25.03 6.75 23.89
N THR A 174 24.69 8.01 23.58
CA THR A 174 23.95 8.89 24.51
C THR A 174 22.43 8.76 24.36
N LYS A 175 21.94 8.09 23.32
CA LYS A 175 20.52 8.05 22.89
C LYS A 175 19.91 9.44 22.62
N GLU A 176 20.72 10.49 22.56
CA GLU A 176 20.26 11.85 22.28
C GLU A 176 19.77 11.96 20.84
N LYS A 177 18.64 12.64 20.66
CA LYS A 177 18.06 12.92 19.35
C LYS A 177 18.44 14.34 18.94
N LYS A 178 19.14 14.47 17.81
CA LYS A 178 19.47 15.75 17.19
C LYS A 178 18.80 15.83 15.83
N GLU A 179 18.00 16.86 15.66
CA GLU A 179 17.41 17.17 14.37
C GLU A 179 18.48 17.67 13.39
N GLU A 180 18.43 17.18 12.16
CA GLU A 180 19.25 17.73 11.10
C GLU A 180 18.66 19.04 10.58
N VAL A 181 19.55 19.87 10.05
CA VAL A 181 19.17 21.15 9.44
C VAL A 181 18.44 20.87 8.11
N GLY A 182 17.32 21.56 7.90
CA GLY A 182 16.52 21.47 6.68
C GLY A 182 15.61 20.23 6.60
N LEU A 183 15.03 20.04 5.42
CA LEU A 183 14.07 18.99 5.12
C LEU A 183 14.56 18.14 3.95
N LYS A 184 14.69 16.82 4.17
CA LYS A 184 15.17 15.88 3.17
C LYS A 184 14.08 15.60 2.13
N VAL A 185 14.40 15.76 0.86
CA VAL A 185 13.52 15.42 -0.26
C VAL A 185 13.53 13.90 -0.47
N VAL A 186 12.36 13.27 -0.30
CA VAL A 186 12.18 11.81 -0.48
C VAL A 186 11.62 11.45 -1.85
N ALA A 187 10.86 12.34 -2.46
CA ALA A 187 10.32 12.21 -3.82
C ALA A 187 10.03 13.59 -4.42
N VAL A 188 10.14 13.69 -5.74
CA VAL A 188 9.78 14.88 -6.52
C VAL A 188 8.73 14.47 -7.53
N ILE A 189 7.55 15.11 -7.48
CA ILE A 189 6.44 14.78 -8.37
C ILE A 189 6.80 15.18 -9.81
N LYS A 190 6.66 14.26 -10.76
CA LYS A 190 6.93 14.51 -12.19
C LYS A 190 6.10 15.68 -12.72
N ASP A 191 6.71 16.44 -13.63
CA ASP A 191 6.12 17.64 -14.28
C ASP A 191 5.68 18.77 -13.33
N SER A 192 5.97 18.65 -12.03
CA SER A 192 5.71 19.70 -11.04
C SER A 192 6.71 20.86 -11.18
N PRO A 193 6.42 22.02 -10.57
CA PRO A 193 7.38 23.12 -10.48
C PRO A 193 8.75 22.72 -9.90
N ALA A 194 8.77 21.88 -8.85
CA ALA A 194 10.01 21.40 -8.27
C ALA A 194 10.81 20.49 -9.23
N PHE A 195 10.12 19.65 -10.00
CA PHE A 195 10.75 18.83 -11.02
C PHE A 195 11.37 19.70 -12.13
N LYS A 196 10.60 20.67 -12.63
CA LYS A 196 11.04 21.59 -13.69
C LYS A 196 12.20 22.49 -13.27
N SER A 197 12.33 22.78 -11.98
CA SER A 197 13.45 23.56 -11.43
C SER A 197 14.72 22.73 -11.18
N GLY A 198 14.66 21.41 -11.38
CA GLY A 198 15.80 20.51 -11.26
C GLY A 198 16.09 20.03 -9.83
N ILE A 199 15.15 20.22 -8.89
CA ILE A 199 15.23 19.60 -7.55
C ILE A 199 15.08 18.09 -7.71
N GLN A 200 15.84 17.33 -6.92
CA GLN A 200 15.94 15.88 -7.02
C GLN A 200 15.74 15.23 -5.66
N LYS A 201 15.34 13.94 -5.69
CA LYS A 201 15.37 13.10 -4.50
C LYS A 201 16.79 13.11 -3.91
N GLY A 202 16.89 13.29 -2.60
CA GLY A 202 18.16 13.38 -1.90
C GLY A 202 18.61 14.80 -1.58
N ASP A 203 18.03 15.82 -2.22
CA ASP A 203 18.28 17.22 -1.84
C ASP A 203 17.81 17.48 -0.41
N VAL A 204 18.41 18.46 0.26
CA VAL A 204 17.93 18.97 1.56
C VAL A 204 17.49 20.41 1.39
N ILE A 205 16.20 20.68 1.53
CA ILE A 205 15.66 22.04 1.47
C ILE A 205 16.05 22.78 2.74
N LEU A 206 16.68 23.94 2.59
CA LEU A 206 17.15 24.77 3.70
C LEU A 206 16.22 25.97 3.91
N VAL A 207 15.86 26.64 2.81
CA VAL A 207 15.18 27.94 2.83
C VAL A 207 14.21 28.05 1.66
N LEU A 208 13.03 28.62 1.91
CA LEU A 208 12.04 29.03 0.90
C LEU A 208 11.76 30.53 1.07
N ASN A 209 12.08 31.35 0.06
CA ASN A 209 11.90 32.81 0.08
C ASN A 209 12.44 33.46 1.36
N ASP A 210 13.68 33.10 1.71
CA ASP A 210 14.41 33.62 2.86
C ASP A 210 13.80 33.25 4.24
N VAL A 211 12.81 32.34 4.26
CA VAL A 211 12.26 31.71 5.47
C VAL A 211 12.85 30.30 5.64
N ASN A 212 13.45 30.03 6.81
CA ASN A 212 13.96 28.70 7.15
C ASN A 212 12.82 27.68 7.19
N THR A 213 13.09 26.50 6.66
CA THR A 213 12.12 25.41 6.60
C THR A 213 12.51 24.36 7.64
N GLU A 214 11.97 24.50 8.85
CA GLU A 214 12.36 23.65 9.99
C GLU A 214 11.46 22.42 10.16
N SER A 215 10.19 22.52 9.76
CA SER A 215 9.22 21.41 9.79
C SER A 215 8.50 21.21 8.43
N PRO A 216 8.12 19.96 8.07
CA PRO A 216 7.32 19.68 6.87
C PRO A 216 5.97 20.42 6.83
N GLU A 217 5.33 20.60 7.99
CA GLU A 217 4.03 21.26 8.11
C GLU A 217 4.12 22.75 7.81
N GLU A 218 5.14 23.43 8.36
CA GLU A 218 5.38 24.86 8.08
C GLU A 218 5.80 25.07 6.64
N PHE A 219 6.65 24.19 6.11
CA PHE A 219 7.04 24.21 4.70
C PHE A 219 5.81 24.12 3.79
N SER A 220 4.93 23.15 4.04
CA SER A 220 3.70 22.95 3.28
C SER A 220 2.77 24.17 3.37
N LYS A 221 2.61 24.77 4.56
CA LYS A 221 1.85 26.01 4.75
C LYS A 221 2.46 27.19 4.00
N SER A 222 3.78 27.32 4.01
CA SER A 222 4.50 28.40 3.33
C SER A 222 4.37 28.31 1.81
N VAL A 223 4.51 27.11 1.25
CA VAL A 223 4.26 26.82 -0.17
C VAL A 223 2.82 27.18 -0.54
N PHE A 224 1.84 26.78 0.27
CA PHE A 224 0.43 27.08 0.01
C PHE A 224 0.12 28.58 0.00
N LYS A 225 0.69 29.35 0.94
CA LYS A 225 0.50 30.81 1.01
C LYS A 225 1.07 31.55 -0.20
N GLN A 226 2.08 30.99 -0.84
CA GLN A 226 2.82 31.62 -1.95
C GLN A 226 2.45 31.05 -3.32
N GLN A 227 1.38 30.27 -3.40
CA GLN A 227 0.89 29.70 -4.64
C GLN A 227 0.71 30.75 -5.75
N GLY A 228 1.00 30.40 -6.99
CA GLY A 228 0.98 31.32 -8.13
C GLY A 228 2.12 32.36 -8.16
N SER A 229 3.06 32.31 -7.21
CA SER A 229 4.18 33.26 -7.14
C SER A 229 5.50 32.58 -7.52
N LYS A 230 6.46 33.37 -8.00
CA LYS A 230 7.85 32.92 -8.17
C LYS A 230 8.54 32.87 -6.80
N VAL A 231 9.16 31.74 -6.50
CA VAL A 231 9.87 31.49 -5.23
C VAL A 231 11.32 31.11 -5.47
N LYS A 232 12.18 31.48 -4.54
CA LYS A 232 13.59 31.12 -4.41
C LYS A 232 13.72 29.98 -3.40
N ILE A 233 14.34 28.89 -3.80
CA ILE A 233 14.57 27.73 -2.93
C ILE A 233 16.08 27.53 -2.80
N LYS A 234 16.57 27.56 -1.55
CA LYS A 234 17.94 27.19 -1.22
C LYS A 234 17.95 25.73 -0.74
N TYR A 235 18.85 24.92 -1.29
CA TYR A 235 18.95 23.51 -0.96
C TYR A 235 20.41 23.05 -0.96
N LEU A 236 20.67 21.91 -0.31
CA LEU A 236 21.94 21.22 -0.31
C LEU A 236 21.89 20.02 -1.25
N ARG A 237 22.91 19.86 -2.09
CA ARG A 237 23.14 18.64 -2.88
C ARG A 237 24.64 18.35 -2.90
N ASP A 238 25.02 17.14 -2.48
CA ASP A 238 26.42 16.72 -2.40
C ASP A 238 27.28 17.70 -1.57
N ASP A 239 26.76 18.12 -0.41
CA ASP A 239 27.35 19.10 0.50
C ASP A 239 27.58 20.52 -0.07
N GLU A 240 27.07 20.80 -1.28
CA GLU A 240 27.09 22.12 -1.88
C GLU A 240 25.73 22.81 -1.78
N GLU A 241 25.73 24.07 -1.33
CA GLU A 241 24.53 24.90 -1.34
C GLU A 241 24.21 25.39 -2.75
N LYS A 242 22.97 25.18 -3.17
CA LYS A 242 22.45 25.56 -4.48
C LYS A 242 21.16 26.37 -4.31
N VAL A 243 20.87 27.20 -5.31
CA VAL A 243 19.68 28.04 -5.35
C VAL A 243 18.98 27.86 -6.68
N VAL A 244 17.68 27.61 -6.63
CA VAL A 244 16.81 27.58 -7.82
C VAL A 244 15.64 28.54 -7.63
N PHE A 245 15.11 29.03 -8.75
CA PHE A 245 13.88 29.80 -8.78
C PHE A 245 12.83 29.01 -9.54
N THR A 246 11.61 28.95 -9.00
CA THR A 246 10.49 28.27 -9.64
C THR A 246 9.19 29.04 -9.44
N GLU A 247 8.28 28.94 -10.41
CA GLU A 247 6.93 29.47 -10.29
C GLU A 247 6.02 28.41 -9.68
N LEU A 248 5.35 28.73 -8.58
CA LEU A 248 4.41 27.83 -7.92
C LEU A 248 3.10 27.77 -8.71
N ASN A 249 2.52 26.58 -8.84
CA ASN A 249 1.19 26.45 -9.41
C ASN A 249 0.15 27.11 -8.50
N ARG A 250 -0.96 27.55 -9.08
CA ARG A 250 -2.14 28.03 -8.34
C ARG A 250 -3.15 26.89 -8.20
N ARG A 251 -3.72 26.75 -7.02
CA ARG A 251 -4.72 25.74 -6.71
C ARG A 251 -6.08 26.36 -6.40
#